data_AF-A0A2T0UF45-F1
#
_entry.id   AF-A0A2T0UF45-F1
#
_cell.length_a   1.000
_cell.length_b   1.000
_cell.length_c   1.000
_cell.angle_alpha   90.00
_cell.angle_beta   90.00
_cell.angle_gamma   90.00
#
_symmetry.space_group_name_H-M   'P 1'
#
loop_
_entity.id
_entity.type
_entity.pdbx_description
1 polymer ?
#
loop_
_entity_poly.entity_id
_entity_poly.type
_entity_poly.pdbx_seq_one_letter_code
_entity_poly.pdbx_strand_id
1 'polypeptide(L)'
;MERRDASAARRAAAAAIGAAALALALTGCGAGQHAETSKMQTALSGIDADAGKMVLRNVQIDFGVNGSYPEGGQAPLRVWIGNKYETAVTLESVTSPDAEAVTLATEVVAVEETESPTDAASESPSGEASESPSGEASPDASASPSADASASPGTEEEVVDELVGERDFTLEFAPGEIMRLAPTAGSFLLLEGLKKDVDMGTSVTLVFTFSNGESATIAVPVGDPDVSPERSYFGDPGEHAAE
;
A
#
# COMPACT_ATOMS: atom_id res chain seq x y z
N MET A 1 39.49 -68.30 27.51
CA MET A 1 38.29 -68.04 26.70
C MET A 1 37.78 -66.59 26.80
N GLU A 2 38.12 -65.83 27.86
CA GLU A 2 37.62 -64.47 28.15
C GLU A 2 37.81 -63.35 27.12
N ARG A 3 38.78 -63.41 26.20
CA ARG A 3 39.05 -62.26 25.30
C ARG A 3 38.06 -62.12 24.13
N ARG A 4 37.31 -63.18 23.81
CA ARG A 4 36.32 -63.15 22.71
C ARG A 4 35.02 -62.47 23.13
N ASP A 5 34.55 -62.71 24.36
CA ASP A 5 33.32 -62.10 24.91
C ASP A 5 33.42 -60.58 25.04
N ALA A 6 34.58 -60.07 25.50
CA ALA A 6 34.81 -58.63 25.61
C ALA A 6 34.79 -57.92 24.24
N SER A 7 35.23 -58.59 23.17
CA SER A 7 35.21 -58.03 21.80
C SER A 7 33.81 -58.05 21.18
N ALA A 8 33.02 -59.10 21.47
CA ALA A 8 31.65 -59.22 21.00
C ALA A 8 30.74 -58.19 21.69
N ALA A 9 30.90 -58.00 23.01
CA ALA A 9 30.17 -57.00 23.77
C ALA A 9 30.46 -55.56 23.30
N ARG A 10 31.72 -55.24 22.97
CA ARG A 10 32.09 -53.91 22.44
C ARG A 10 31.55 -53.65 21.04
N ARG A 11 31.51 -54.66 20.17
CA ARG A 11 30.92 -54.54 18.82
C ARG A 11 29.41 -54.38 18.87
N ALA A 12 28.73 -55.12 19.74
CA ALA A 12 27.29 -54.97 19.96
C ALA A 12 26.95 -53.57 20.52
N ALA A 13 27.73 -53.07 21.47
CA ALA A 13 27.56 -51.72 22.01
C ALA A 13 27.77 -50.63 20.94
N ALA A 14 28.81 -50.75 20.10
CA ALA A 14 29.05 -49.81 19.01
C ALA A 14 27.93 -49.81 17.95
N ALA A 15 27.38 -50.98 17.62
CA ALA A 15 26.25 -51.10 16.70
C ALA A 15 24.96 -50.47 17.27
N ALA A 16 24.70 -50.66 18.57
CA ALA A 16 23.55 -50.06 19.24
C ALA A 16 23.64 -48.51 19.28
N ILE A 17 24.83 -47.96 19.57
CA ILE A 17 25.07 -46.52 19.56
C ILE A 17 24.93 -45.95 18.14
N GLY A 18 25.47 -46.64 17.13
CA GLY A 18 25.32 -46.24 15.73
C GLY A 18 23.86 -46.21 15.27
N ALA A 19 23.08 -47.23 15.62
CA ALA A 19 21.65 -47.28 15.29
C ALA A 19 20.85 -46.17 15.99
N ALA A 20 21.15 -45.88 17.26
CA ALA A 20 20.51 -44.79 17.98
C ALA A 20 20.84 -43.41 17.40
N ALA A 21 22.11 -43.18 17.04
CA ALA A 21 22.54 -41.92 16.41
C ALA A 21 21.88 -41.72 15.03
N LEU A 22 21.75 -42.78 14.24
CA LEU A 22 21.07 -42.72 12.95
C LEU A 22 19.57 -42.40 13.13
N ALA A 23 18.89 -43.07 14.07
CA ALA A 23 17.48 -42.82 14.36
C ALA A 23 17.22 -41.36 14.81
N LEU A 24 18.12 -40.78 15.60
CA LEU A 24 18.06 -39.37 16.03
C LEU A 24 18.37 -38.38 14.90
N ALA A 25 19.22 -38.74 13.94
CA ALA A 25 19.51 -37.90 12.78
C ALA A 25 18.34 -37.83 11.77
N LEU A 26 17.53 -38.89 11.68
CA LEU A 26 16.37 -38.92 10.76
C LEU A 26 15.17 -38.08 11.23
N THR A 27 15.08 -37.71 12.51
CA THR A 27 13.95 -36.90 13.03
C THR A 27 14.13 -35.39 12.87
N GLY A 28 15.26 -34.93 12.31
CA GLY A 28 15.64 -33.50 12.29
C GLY A 28 15.26 -32.68 11.04
N CYS A 29 14.73 -33.27 9.96
CA CYS A 29 14.58 -32.56 8.66
C CYS A 29 13.14 -32.08 8.33
N GLY A 30 12.19 -32.20 9.27
CA GLY A 30 10.76 -31.97 8.98
C GLY A 30 10.27 -30.52 9.10
N ALA A 31 10.94 -29.67 9.87
CA ALA A 31 10.39 -28.36 10.26
C ALA A 31 10.45 -27.27 9.16
N GLY A 32 11.18 -27.49 8.06
CA GLY A 32 11.35 -26.48 7.00
C GLY A 32 10.53 -26.70 5.74
N GLN A 33 10.09 -27.94 5.46
CA GLN A 33 9.39 -28.26 4.20
C GLN A 33 7.92 -27.83 4.20
N HIS A 34 7.31 -27.74 5.39
CA HIS A 34 5.92 -27.29 5.59
C HIS A 34 5.87 -26.39 6.83
N ALA A 35 6.49 -25.22 6.75
CA ALA A 35 6.36 -24.23 7.79
C ALA A 35 4.93 -23.66 7.76
N GLU A 36 4.24 -23.64 8.90
CA GLU A 36 2.92 -22.98 9.00
C GLU A 36 3.02 -21.48 8.66
N THR A 37 4.18 -20.87 8.85
CA THR A 37 4.45 -19.49 8.41
C THR A 37 4.41 -19.33 6.89
N SER A 38 4.69 -20.37 6.10
CA SER A 38 4.61 -20.31 4.64
C SER A 38 3.17 -20.24 4.12
N LYS A 39 2.19 -20.57 4.96
CA LYS A 39 0.76 -20.43 4.66
C LYS A 39 0.14 -19.20 5.30
N MET A 40 0.90 -18.44 6.09
CA MET A 40 0.40 -17.19 6.63
C MET A 40 0.25 -16.21 5.48
N GLN A 41 -0.98 -15.76 5.29
CA GLN A 41 -1.28 -14.65 4.41
C GLN A 41 -0.75 -13.36 5.05
N THR A 42 -0.16 -12.48 4.26
CA THR A 42 0.34 -11.21 4.77
C THR A 42 -0.83 -10.40 5.33
N ALA A 43 -0.64 -9.78 6.50
CA ALA A 43 -1.59 -8.82 7.06
C ALA A 43 -1.50 -7.48 6.30
N LEU A 44 -1.73 -7.52 4.99
CA LEU A 44 -1.95 -6.34 4.16
C LEU A 44 -3.46 -6.14 4.08
N SER A 45 -3.89 -4.89 4.04
CA SER A 45 -5.29 -4.56 3.75
C SER A 45 -5.69 -4.96 2.32
N GLY A 46 -4.72 -5.11 1.41
CA GLY A 46 -4.90 -5.63 0.05
C GLY A 46 -4.85 -7.15 -0.05
N ILE A 47 -5.13 -7.66 -1.25
CA ILE A 47 -5.14 -9.09 -1.57
C ILE A 47 -4.00 -9.47 -2.53
N ASP A 48 -3.51 -10.71 -2.41
CA ASP A 48 -2.55 -11.30 -3.33
C ASP A 48 -3.24 -12.26 -4.30
N ALA A 49 -2.78 -12.30 -5.55
CA ALA A 49 -3.24 -13.24 -6.56
C ALA A 49 -2.10 -13.62 -7.51
N ASP A 50 -2.27 -14.74 -8.22
CA ASP A 50 -1.31 -15.21 -9.22
C ASP A 50 -2.06 -15.52 -10.53
N ALA A 51 -1.50 -15.08 -11.66
CA ALA A 51 -1.85 -15.56 -13.00
C ALA A 51 -0.66 -16.36 -13.52
N GLY A 52 -0.69 -17.68 -13.29
CA GLY A 52 0.47 -18.55 -13.54
C GLY A 52 1.70 -18.09 -12.76
N LYS A 53 2.72 -17.58 -13.45
CA LYS A 53 3.93 -16.98 -12.83
C LYS A 53 3.96 -15.45 -12.83
N MET A 54 2.89 -14.80 -13.29
CA MET A 54 2.67 -13.39 -12.98
C MET A 54 2.10 -13.28 -11.57
N VAL A 55 2.73 -12.46 -10.73
CA VAL A 55 2.34 -12.28 -9.33
C VAL A 55 1.77 -10.90 -9.11
N LEU A 56 0.57 -10.85 -8.54
CA LEU A 56 -0.13 -9.64 -8.15
C LEU A 56 -0.09 -9.56 -6.63
N ARG A 57 0.50 -8.50 -6.08
CA ARG A 57 0.70 -8.35 -4.64
C ARG A 57 0.11 -7.04 -4.15
N ASN A 58 -0.52 -7.10 -2.98
CA ASN A 58 -1.17 -5.96 -2.36
C ASN A 58 -2.11 -5.20 -3.31
N VAL A 59 -2.98 -5.94 -4.00
CA VAL A 59 -4.03 -5.37 -4.85
C VAL A 59 -5.08 -4.76 -3.93
N GLN A 60 -5.30 -3.46 -4.01
CA GLN A 60 -6.20 -2.74 -3.12
C GLN A 60 -6.75 -1.47 -3.77
N ILE A 61 -8.00 -1.13 -3.49
CA ILE A 61 -8.54 0.21 -3.76
C ILE A 61 -8.20 1.10 -2.56
N ASP A 62 -7.56 2.23 -2.82
CA ASP A 62 -7.21 3.18 -1.76
C ASP A 62 -8.48 3.86 -1.23
N PHE A 63 -8.55 4.14 0.06
CA PHE A 63 -9.72 4.78 0.67
C PHE A 63 -9.95 6.17 0.10
N GLY A 64 -11.20 6.48 -0.28
CA GLY A 64 -11.57 7.80 -0.78
C GLY A 64 -11.55 8.86 0.32
N VAL A 65 -11.41 10.13 -0.08
CA VAL A 65 -11.36 11.29 0.84
C VAL A 65 -12.60 11.38 1.75
N ASN A 66 -13.77 11.00 1.24
CA ASN A 66 -15.04 10.97 1.97
C ASN A 66 -15.33 9.61 2.63
N GLY A 67 -14.39 8.68 2.50
CA GLY A 67 -14.50 7.32 2.99
C GLY A 67 -15.33 6.35 2.17
N SER A 68 -15.70 6.74 0.96
CA SER A 68 -16.34 5.90 -0.05
C SER A 68 -16.14 6.50 -1.44
N TYR A 69 -16.48 5.71 -2.45
CA TYR A 69 -16.62 6.17 -3.83
C TYR A 69 -18.05 5.95 -4.31
N PRO A 70 -18.76 6.98 -4.77
CA PRO A 70 -20.14 6.85 -5.21
C PRO A 70 -20.23 6.09 -6.54
N GLU A 71 -21.42 5.57 -6.85
CA GLU A 71 -21.79 5.13 -8.20
C GLU A 71 -21.50 6.25 -9.22
N GLY A 72 -20.94 5.87 -10.37
CA GLY A 72 -20.41 6.76 -11.41
C GLY A 72 -19.06 7.38 -11.07
N GLY A 73 -18.59 7.25 -9.83
CA GLY A 73 -17.32 7.80 -9.36
C GLY A 73 -16.08 7.07 -9.87
N GLN A 74 -14.93 7.52 -9.38
CA GLN A 74 -13.62 6.98 -9.75
C GLN A 74 -12.87 6.50 -8.52
N ALA A 75 -12.19 5.36 -8.62
CA ALA A 75 -11.44 4.78 -7.51
C ALA A 75 -10.01 4.40 -7.92
N PRO A 76 -8.96 5.01 -7.31
CA PRO A 76 -7.58 4.63 -7.55
C PRO A 76 -7.25 3.26 -6.97
N LEU A 77 -6.53 2.47 -7.76
CA LEU A 77 -6.04 1.15 -7.42
C LEU A 77 -4.52 1.19 -7.16
N ARG A 78 -4.12 0.46 -6.13
CA ARG A 78 -2.73 0.12 -5.83
C ARG A 78 -2.48 -1.36 -6.09
N VAL A 79 -1.35 -1.66 -6.73
CA VAL A 79 -0.90 -3.04 -6.98
C VAL A 79 0.61 -3.11 -7.23
N TRP A 80 1.24 -4.20 -6.80
CA TRP A 80 2.55 -4.64 -7.27
C TRP A 80 2.39 -5.79 -8.25
N ILE A 81 2.97 -5.67 -9.43
CA ILE A 81 2.93 -6.70 -10.48
C ILE A 81 4.34 -7.19 -10.73
N GLY A 82 4.56 -8.49 -10.63
CA GLY A 82 5.87 -9.11 -10.86
C GLY A 82 5.84 -10.24 -11.87
N ASN A 83 6.90 -10.37 -12.66
CA ASN A 83 7.07 -11.45 -13.62
C ASN A 83 8.07 -12.50 -13.13
N LYS A 84 7.60 -13.71 -12.80
CA LYS A 84 8.47 -14.85 -12.42
C LYS A 84 8.75 -15.83 -13.58
N TYR A 85 8.41 -15.47 -14.81
CA TYR A 85 8.85 -16.19 -16.01
C TYR A 85 10.31 -15.87 -16.35
N GLU A 86 10.89 -16.71 -17.21
CA GLU A 86 12.23 -16.48 -17.80
C GLU A 86 12.16 -15.66 -19.09
N THR A 87 10.94 -15.28 -19.51
CA THR A 87 10.64 -14.47 -20.70
C THR A 87 9.87 -13.22 -20.31
N ALA A 88 9.94 -12.18 -21.13
CA ALA A 88 9.10 -10.99 -20.95
C ALA A 88 7.62 -11.36 -21.10
N VAL A 89 6.76 -10.69 -20.33
CA VAL A 89 5.30 -10.84 -20.37
C VAL A 89 4.68 -9.45 -20.33
N THR A 90 3.61 -9.23 -21.09
CA THR A 90 2.94 -7.92 -21.19
C THR A 90 1.58 -8.01 -20.51
N LEU A 91 1.23 -7.04 -19.67
CA LEU A 91 -0.15 -6.80 -19.25
C LEU A 91 -0.86 -6.10 -20.40
N GLU A 92 -1.83 -6.80 -21.01
CA GLU A 92 -2.54 -6.33 -22.20
C GLU A 92 -3.82 -5.57 -21.87
N SER A 93 -4.47 -5.93 -20.75
CA SER A 93 -5.69 -5.25 -20.33
C SER A 93 -5.98 -5.49 -18.85
N VAL A 94 -6.64 -4.51 -18.24
CA VAL A 94 -7.32 -4.66 -16.95
C VAL A 94 -8.77 -4.24 -17.16
N THR A 95 -9.71 -5.08 -16.73
CA THR A 95 -11.15 -4.82 -16.91
C THR A 95 -11.91 -5.09 -15.62
N SER A 96 -13.09 -4.50 -15.50
CA SER A 96 -13.99 -4.72 -14.37
C SER A 96 -15.43 -4.90 -14.84
N PRO A 97 -16.17 -5.92 -14.36
CA PRO A 97 -17.62 -5.96 -14.52
C PRO A 97 -18.34 -4.95 -13.62
N ASP A 98 -17.67 -4.37 -12.63
CA ASP A 98 -18.23 -3.47 -11.61
C ASP A 98 -17.87 -1.99 -11.86
N ALA A 99 -17.10 -1.69 -12.91
CA ALA A 99 -16.79 -0.34 -13.39
C ALA A 99 -17.03 -0.25 -14.91
N GLU A 100 -17.09 0.96 -15.46
CA GLU A 100 -17.22 1.19 -16.91
C GLU A 100 -15.89 1.01 -17.64
N ALA A 101 -14.81 1.51 -17.05
CA ALA A 101 -13.47 1.44 -17.61
C ALA A 101 -12.39 1.33 -16.53
N VAL A 102 -11.20 0.92 -16.95
CA VAL A 102 -9.97 1.03 -16.15
C VAL A 102 -8.96 1.78 -17.00
N THR A 103 -8.40 2.83 -16.44
CA THR A 103 -7.46 3.72 -17.11
C THR A 103 -6.11 3.67 -16.41
N LEU A 104 -5.02 3.62 -17.17
CA LEU A 104 -3.69 3.86 -16.61
C LEU A 104 -3.52 5.37 -16.48
N ALA A 105 -3.68 5.87 -15.26
CA ALA A 105 -3.53 7.28 -14.92
C ALA A 105 -2.07 7.56 -14.53
N THR A 106 -1.59 8.73 -14.94
CA THR A 106 -0.30 9.26 -14.50
C THR A 106 -0.56 10.60 -13.84
N GLU A 107 -0.14 10.77 -12.60
CA GLU A 107 -0.16 12.08 -11.97
C GLU A 107 0.94 12.91 -12.61
N VAL A 108 0.56 13.86 -13.47
CA VAL A 108 1.47 14.94 -13.86
C VAL A 108 1.62 15.82 -12.64
N VAL A 109 2.61 15.53 -11.81
CA VAL A 109 3.22 16.57 -11.00
C VAL A 109 3.63 17.62 -12.01
N ALA A 110 2.95 18.77 -12.02
CA ALA A 110 3.35 19.89 -12.84
C ALA A 110 4.84 20.07 -12.61
N VAL A 111 5.65 19.74 -13.61
CA VAL A 111 7.05 20.09 -13.62
C VAL A 111 7.03 21.61 -13.62
N GLU A 112 7.22 22.20 -12.44
CA GLU A 112 7.61 23.59 -12.35
C GLU A 112 8.87 23.70 -13.21
N GLU A 113 8.68 24.28 -14.41
CA GLU A 113 9.79 24.63 -15.27
C GLU A 113 10.74 25.46 -14.43
N THR A 114 11.91 24.87 -14.25
CA THR A 114 12.98 25.35 -13.40
C THR A 114 13.60 26.56 -14.09
N GLU A 115 12.98 27.73 -13.96
CA GLU A 115 13.70 28.98 -14.18
C GLU A 115 14.52 29.27 -12.91
N SER A 116 15.74 28.72 -12.89
CA SER A 116 16.81 29.32 -12.10
C SER A 116 17.01 30.76 -12.58
N PRO A 117 17.20 31.70 -11.64
CA PRO A 117 18.53 32.28 -11.61
C PRO A 117 19.17 32.20 -10.22
N THR A 118 20.46 31.91 -10.28
CA THR A 118 21.47 32.14 -9.26
C THR A 118 21.39 33.57 -8.70
N ASP A 119 21.31 33.71 -7.39
CA ASP A 119 22.22 34.60 -6.68
C ASP A 119 22.50 34.08 -5.26
N ALA A 120 23.72 34.34 -4.81
CA ALA A 120 24.41 33.69 -3.71
C ALA A 120 24.41 34.51 -2.42
N ALA A 121 24.85 33.83 -1.34
CA ALA A 121 25.31 34.30 -0.02
C ALA A 121 24.21 34.49 1.04
N SER A 122 24.20 33.65 2.10
CA SER A 122 24.92 33.81 3.39
C SER A 122 24.39 35.02 4.20
N GLU A 123 23.96 34.93 5.46
CA GLU A 123 24.59 34.28 6.62
C GLU A 123 23.55 33.97 7.72
N SER A 124 23.89 32.99 8.57
CA SER A 124 23.34 32.79 9.92
C SER A 124 23.77 33.94 10.85
N PRO A 125 23.01 34.31 11.89
CA PRO A 125 23.34 33.76 13.21
C PRO A 125 22.16 33.53 14.17
N SER A 126 22.45 32.66 15.15
CA SER A 126 21.77 32.49 16.43
C SER A 126 21.59 33.79 17.23
N GLY A 127 20.56 33.81 18.09
CA GLY A 127 20.44 34.79 19.19
C GLY A 127 19.35 34.38 20.18
N GLU A 128 19.78 33.91 21.34
CA GLU A 128 19.00 33.58 22.54
C GLU A 128 18.38 34.80 23.25
N ALA A 129 17.55 34.47 24.26
CA ALA A 129 17.14 35.24 25.44
C ALA A 129 15.91 36.16 25.25
N SER A 130 14.76 35.76 25.83
CA SER A 130 14.35 36.01 27.22
C SER A 130 13.91 37.46 27.40
N GLU A 131 12.63 37.70 27.71
CA GLU A 131 12.18 38.21 29.01
C GLU A 131 10.66 38.01 29.18
N SER A 132 10.30 37.47 30.34
CA SER A 132 8.97 37.53 30.95
C SER A 132 8.72 38.96 31.45
N PRO A 133 7.46 39.41 31.55
CA PRO A 133 6.92 39.45 32.91
C PRO A 133 5.43 39.08 33.04
N SER A 134 5.16 38.63 34.26
CA SER A 134 3.89 38.35 34.89
C SER A 134 2.79 39.39 34.70
N GLY A 135 1.55 38.91 34.61
CA GLY A 135 0.33 39.69 34.78
C GLY A 135 -0.84 38.80 35.15
N GLU A 136 -1.01 38.56 36.46
CA GLU A 136 -2.23 38.02 37.06
C GLU A 136 -3.44 38.89 36.75
N ALA A 137 -4.53 38.31 36.26
CA ALA A 137 -5.86 38.40 36.87
C ALA A 137 -6.92 37.68 36.01
N SER A 138 -7.49 36.62 36.60
CA SER A 138 -8.84 36.13 36.28
C SER A 138 -9.86 37.13 36.87
N PRO A 139 -11.04 37.36 36.27
CA PRO A 139 -12.18 36.49 36.62
C PRO A 139 -13.22 36.22 35.51
N ASP A 140 -13.80 35.02 35.60
CA ASP A 140 -15.21 34.65 35.43
C ASP A 140 -16.16 35.66 34.78
N ALA A 141 -16.75 35.28 33.63
CA ALA A 141 -18.17 35.51 33.36
C ALA A 141 -18.67 34.62 32.21
N SER A 142 -19.55 33.69 32.59
CA SER A 142 -20.45 32.94 31.72
C SER A 142 -21.37 33.88 30.92
N ALA A 143 -21.41 33.71 29.59
CA ALA A 143 -22.56 34.07 28.77
C ALA A 143 -22.51 33.33 27.42
N SER A 144 -23.36 32.30 27.30
CA SER A 144 -23.83 31.80 26.01
C SER A 144 -24.81 32.82 25.41
N PRO A 145 -24.74 33.04 24.09
CA PRO A 145 -25.95 32.77 23.31
C PRO A 145 -25.68 32.09 21.97
N SER A 146 -26.55 31.14 21.65
CA SER A 146 -26.82 30.69 20.28
C SER A 146 -27.23 31.85 19.38
N ALA A 147 -26.68 31.90 18.17
CA ALA A 147 -27.31 32.54 17.03
C ALA A 147 -27.05 31.70 15.78
N ASP A 148 -28.18 31.26 15.22
CA ASP A 148 -28.38 30.65 13.92
C ASP A 148 -27.78 31.53 12.81
N ALA A 149 -26.96 30.96 11.93
CA ALA A 149 -26.59 31.59 10.67
C ALA A 149 -26.38 30.52 9.60
N SER A 150 -27.48 30.27 8.90
CA SER A 150 -27.51 29.70 7.56
C SER A 150 -26.49 30.40 6.64
N ALA A 151 -25.59 29.64 6.03
CA ALA A 151 -24.85 30.03 4.84
C ALA A 151 -24.87 28.86 3.86
N SER A 152 -25.47 29.11 2.69
CA SER A 152 -25.38 28.26 1.51
C SER A 152 -23.94 28.17 1.01
N PRO A 153 -23.56 27.08 0.34
CA PRO A 153 -22.17 26.77 0.03
C PRO A 153 -21.61 27.75 -1.01
N GLY A 154 -20.42 28.26 -0.72
CA GLY A 154 -19.54 28.83 -1.73
C GLY A 154 -19.07 27.70 -2.63
N THR A 155 -19.17 27.93 -3.93
CA THR A 155 -18.45 27.18 -4.96
C THR A 155 -16.96 27.22 -4.63
N GLU A 156 -16.46 26.13 -4.06
CA GLU A 156 -15.05 25.81 -4.09
C GLU A 156 -14.75 25.39 -5.52
N GLU A 157 -13.92 26.17 -6.21
CA GLU A 157 -13.35 25.80 -7.49
C GLU A 157 -12.59 24.50 -7.28
N GLU A 158 -13.15 23.39 -7.77
CA GLU A 158 -12.41 22.15 -7.96
C GLU A 158 -11.22 22.49 -8.85
N VAL A 159 -10.05 22.54 -8.24
CA VAL A 159 -8.81 22.22 -8.93
C VAL A 159 -8.97 20.79 -9.44
N VAL A 160 -9.48 20.68 -10.67
CA VAL A 160 -9.45 19.43 -11.40
C VAL A 160 -7.98 19.17 -11.70
N ASP A 161 -7.33 18.41 -10.82
CA ASP A 161 -6.15 17.64 -11.18
C ASP A 161 -6.56 16.84 -12.42
N GLU A 162 -6.22 17.36 -13.60
CA GLU A 162 -6.61 16.76 -14.87
C GLU A 162 -5.75 15.49 -15.01
N LEU A 163 -6.25 14.40 -14.45
CA LEU A 163 -5.62 13.09 -14.53
C LEU A 163 -5.51 12.71 -16.01
N VAL A 164 -4.30 12.81 -16.55
CA VAL A 164 -3.99 12.32 -17.89
C VAL A 164 -3.88 10.80 -17.79
N GLY A 165 -4.78 10.10 -18.46
CA GLY A 165 -4.81 8.64 -18.44
C GLY A 165 -5.18 8.05 -19.80
N GLU A 166 -4.63 6.86 -20.08
CA GLU A 166 -4.92 6.09 -21.30
C GLU A 166 -5.69 4.81 -20.95
N ARG A 167 -6.76 4.53 -21.69
CA ARG A 167 -7.59 3.32 -21.55
C ARG A 167 -7.02 2.12 -22.29
N ASP A 168 -6.29 2.38 -23.38
CA ASP A 168 -5.61 1.37 -24.19
C ASP A 168 -4.11 1.37 -23.87
N PHE A 169 -3.73 0.70 -22.78
CA PHE A 169 -2.34 0.64 -22.33
C PHE A 169 -1.78 -0.77 -22.38
N THR A 170 -0.47 -0.88 -22.56
CA THR A 170 0.27 -2.14 -22.44
C THR A 170 1.51 -1.93 -21.58
N LEU A 171 1.71 -2.79 -20.59
CA LEU A 171 2.89 -2.73 -19.71
C LEU A 171 3.71 -4.01 -19.88
N GLU A 172 4.94 -3.88 -20.39
CA GLU A 172 5.87 -5.00 -20.50
C GLU A 172 6.63 -5.21 -19.19
N PHE A 173 6.81 -6.47 -18.81
CA PHE A 173 7.57 -6.88 -17.63
C PHE A 173 8.68 -7.84 -18.06
N ALA A 174 9.93 -7.43 -17.90
CA ALA A 174 11.10 -8.28 -18.10
C ALA A 174 11.15 -9.44 -17.09
N PRO A 175 11.93 -10.50 -17.35
CA PRO A 175 12.11 -11.60 -16.40
C PRO A 175 12.61 -11.11 -15.03
N GLY A 176 11.85 -11.41 -13.97
CA GLY A 176 12.17 -10.98 -12.60
C GLY A 176 11.82 -9.53 -12.28
N GLU A 177 11.25 -8.77 -13.22
CA GLU A 177 10.82 -7.39 -13.00
C GLU A 177 9.62 -7.33 -12.05
N ILE A 178 9.60 -6.29 -11.22
CA ILE A 178 8.47 -5.95 -10.36
C ILE A 178 8.20 -4.46 -10.52
N MET A 179 6.97 -4.11 -10.88
CA MET A 179 6.49 -2.73 -11.02
C MET A 179 5.44 -2.44 -9.95
N ARG A 180 5.50 -1.24 -9.37
CA ARG A 180 4.47 -0.71 -8.47
C ARG A 180 3.59 0.25 -9.24
N LEU A 181 2.28 0.02 -9.22
CA LEU A 181 1.26 0.95 -9.69
C LEU A 181 0.50 1.47 -8.47
N ALA A 182 0.67 2.75 -8.15
CA ALA A 182 0.05 3.41 -7.00
C ALA A 182 0.08 4.93 -7.24
N PRO A 183 -0.92 5.70 -6.75
CA PRO A 183 -0.90 7.16 -6.87
C PRO A 183 0.42 7.76 -6.38
N THR A 184 0.89 7.30 -5.21
CA THR A 184 2.19 7.69 -4.61
C THR A 184 3.43 7.30 -5.42
N ALA A 185 3.30 6.47 -6.46
CA ALA A 185 4.37 6.08 -7.36
C ALA A 185 4.34 6.86 -8.70
N GLY A 186 3.36 7.75 -8.89
CA GLY A 186 3.19 8.57 -10.10
C GLY A 186 2.35 7.91 -11.20
N SER A 187 2.28 6.58 -11.27
CA SER A 187 1.43 5.83 -12.22
C SER A 187 0.57 4.82 -11.50
N PHE A 188 -0.72 4.76 -11.82
CA PHE A 188 -1.68 3.87 -11.17
C PHE A 188 -2.84 3.51 -12.08
N LEU A 189 -3.61 2.49 -11.69
CA LEU A 189 -4.83 2.13 -12.38
C LEU A 189 -6.01 2.85 -11.72
N LEU A 190 -6.82 3.54 -12.50
CA LEU A 190 -8.00 4.25 -12.05
C LEU A 190 -9.24 3.53 -12.59
N LEU A 191 -10.11 3.08 -11.68
CA LEU A 191 -11.43 2.59 -12.06
C LEU A 191 -12.32 3.80 -12.33
N GLU A 192 -12.98 3.83 -13.49
CA GLU A 192 -13.90 4.89 -13.89
C GLU A 192 -15.33 4.35 -14.00
N GLY A 193 -16.32 5.17 -13.61
CA GLY A 193 -17.73 4.82 -13.76
C GLY A 193 -18.10 3.59 -12.93
N LEU A 194 -17.87 3.63 -11.61
CA LEU A 194 -18.27 2.56 -10.71
C LEU A 194 -19.77 2.28 -10.83
N LYS A 195 -20.19 1.02 -10.96
CA LYS A 195 -21.61 0.67 -11.17
C LYS A 195 -22.45 0.67 -9.89
N LYS A 196 -21.80 0.82 -8.74
CA LYS A 196 -22.39 0.89 -7.40
C LYS A 196 -21.45 1.67 -6.49
N ASP A 197 -21.98 2.10 -5.35
CA ASP A 197 -21.17 2.65 -4.26
C ASP A 197 -20.14 1.62 -3.76
N VAL A 198 -18.91 2.10 -3.52
CA VAL A 198 -17.78 1.32 -3.05
C VAL A 198 -17.34 1.89 -1.70
N ASP A 199 -17.76 1.21 -0.63
CA ASP A 199 -17.47 1.55 0.76
C ASP A 199 -16.44 0.58 1.39
N MET A 200 -15.98 0.90 2.61
CA MET A 200 -15.17 -0.05 3.39
C MET A 200 -15.90 -1.40 3.55
N GLY A 201 -15.16 -2.48 3.37
CA GLY A 201 -15.69 -3.84 3.46
C GLY A 201 -16.41 -4.32 2.21
N THR A 202 -16.57 -3.46 1.19
CA THR A 202 -16.97 -3.89 -0.16
C THR A 202 -15.74 -4.26 -0.99
N SER A 203 -15.98 -4.95 -2.11
CA SER A 203 -14.94 -5.35 -3.05
C SER A 203 -15.38 -5.14 -4.49
N VAL A 204 -14.46 -4.72 -5.34
CA VAL A 204 -14.68 -4.55 -6.79
C VAL A 204 -13.97 -5.66 -7.54
N THR A 205 -14.65 -6.32 -8.47
CA THR A 205 -14.03 -7.39 -9.26
C THR A 205 -13.13 -6.81 -10.34
N LEU A 206 -11.89 -7.29 -10.45
CA LEU A 206 -10.96 -6.96 -11.54
C LEU A 206 -10.49 -8.22 -12.25
N VAL A 207 -10.23 -8.07 -13.55
CA VAL A 207 -9.63 -9.10 -14.40
C VAL A 207 -8.39 -8.52 -15.08
N PHE A 208 -7.24 -9.11 -14.78
CA PHE A 208 -5.96 -8.79 -15.41
C PHE A 208 -5.68 -9.83 -16.49
N THR A 209 -5.35 -9.40 -17.71
CA THR A 209 -5.04 -10.29 -18.85
C THR A 209 -3.63 -10.03 -19.34
N PHE A 210 -2.87 -11.10 -19.55
CA PHE A 210 -1.47 -11.05 -19.96
C PHE A 210 -1.26 -11.69 -21.34
N SER A 211 -0.22 -11.24 -22.05
CA SER A 211 0.10 -11.66 -23.43
C SER A 211 0.48 -13.14 -23.59
N ASN A 212 0.78 -13.82 -22.48
CA ASN A 212 0.98 -15.27 -22.45
C ASN A 212 -0.34 -16.07 -22.41
N GLY A 213 -1.49 -15.40 -22.46
CA GLY A 213 -2.82 -16.00 -22.41
C GLY A 213 -3.33 -16.30 -21.00
N GLU A 214 -2.59 -15.90 -19.97
CA GLU A 214 -3.02 -16.06 -18.58
C GLU A 214 -3.83 -14.85 -18.09
N SER A 215 -4.69 -15.11 -17.10
CA SER A 215 -5.49 -14.07 -16.48
C SER A 215 -5.71 -14.32 -14.99
N ALA A 216 -5.81 -13.24 -14.22
CA ALA A 216 -6.22 -13.29 -12.81
C ALA A 216 -7.53 -12.54 -12.62
N THR A 217 -8.50 -13.18 -11.97
CA THR A 217 -9.75 -12.55 -11.53
C THR A 217 -9.72 -12.38 -10.01
N ILE A 218 -9.92 -11.16 -9.53
CA ILE A 218 -9.70 -10.78 -8.13
C ILE A 218 -10.86 -9.92 -7.64
N ALA A 219 -11.38 -10.24 -6.45
CA ALA A 219 -12.26 -9.34 -5.70
C ALA A 219 -11.39 -8.40 -4.86
N VAL A 220 -11.20 -7.17 -5.33
CA VAL A 220 -10.28 -6.20 -4.73
C VAL A 220 -10.96 -5.44 -3.60
N PRO A 221 -10.42 -5.49 -2.37
CA PRO A 221 -11.00 -4.76 -1.24
C PRO A 221 -10.64 -3.27 -1.25
N VAL A 222 -11.46 -2.47 -0.58
CA VAL A 222 -11.12 -1.10 -0.18
C VAL A 222 -10.33 -1.14 1.13
N GLY A 223 -9.22 -0.40 1.21
CA GLY A 223 -8.41 -0.32 2.42
C GLY A 223 -7.70 1.02 2.57
N ASP A 224 -6.98 1.19 3.68
CA ASP A 224 -6.28 2.44 3.99
C ASP A 224 -5.26 2.84 2.90
N PRO A 225 -5.18 4.15 2.60
CA PRO A 225 -4.20 4.67 1.64
C PRO A 225 -2.77 4.51 2.19
N ASP A 226 -1.79 4.44 1.29
CA ASP A 226 -0.37 4.28 1.66
C ASP A 226 0.15 5.51 2.42
N VAL A 227 -0.37 6.69 2.05
CA VAL A 227 -0.15 7.95 2.75
C VAL A 227 -1.41 8.32 3.51
N SER A 228 -1.27 8.54 4.82
CA SER A 228 -2.37 9.12 5.59
C SER A 228 -2.63 10.53 5.08
N PRO A 229 -3.88 10.91 4.76
CA PRO A 229 -4.17 12.31 4.49
C PRO A 229 -3.75 13.14 5.69
N GLU A 230 -3.19 14.33 5.44
CA GLU A 230 -2.82 15.23 6.51
C GLU A 230 -4.06 15.50 7.37
N ARG A 231 -4.01 15.05 8.62
CA ARG A 231 -5.07 15.37 9.57
C ARG A 231 -4.89 16.84 9.93
N SER A 232 -5.63 17.73 9.27
CA SER A 232 -5.81 19.08 9.78
C SER A 232 -6.50 18.96 11.13
N TYR A 233 -5.74 19.10 12.21
CA TYR A 233 -6.33 19.36 13.52
C TYR A 233 -7.14 20.65 13.35
N PHE A 234 -8.39 20.64 13.80
CA PHE A 234 -9.19 21.86 13.92
C PHE A 234 -8.29 23.00 14.42
N GLY A 235 -8.33 24.13 13.71
CA GLY A 235 -7.36 25.22 13.77
C GLY A 235 -6.81 25.49 15.17
N ASP A 236 -5.51 25.78 15.20
CA ASP A 236 -4.84 26.29 16.40
C ASP A 236 -5.73 27.35 17.07
N PRO A 237 -6.19 27.16 18.31
CA PRO A 237 -7.05 28.13 18.99
C PRO A 237 -6.28 29.40 19.42
N GLY A 238 -5.17 29.74 18.76
CA GLY A 238 -4.25 30.81 19.11
C GLY A 238 -4.24 32.04 18.18
N GLU A 239 -4.86 32.01 17.00
CA GLU A 239 -4.96 33.21 16.15
C GLU A 239 -6.11 34.12 16.60
N HIS A 240 -5.90 34.78 17.75
CA HIS A 240 -6.57 36.03 18.03
C HIS A 240 -6.14 37.06 16.98
N ALA A 241 -7.10 37.46 16.16
CA ALA A 241 -7.02 38.58 15.23
C ALA A 241 -6.33 39.79 15.89
N ALA A 242 -5.17 40.17 15.37
CA ALA A 242 -4.60 41.49 15.58
C ALA A 242 -5.44 42.49 14.78
N GLU A 243 -6.13 43.35 15.56
CA GLU A 243 -6.56 44.73 15.29
C GLU A 243 -7.22 45.11 13.95
#